data_AF-C3MFR4-F1
#
_entry.id   AF-C3MFR4-F1
#
_cell.length_a   1.000
_cell.length_b   1.000
_cell.length_c   1.000
_cell.angle_alpha   90.00
_cell.angle_beta   90.00
_cell.angle_gamma   90.00
#
_symmetry.space_group_name_H-M   'P 1'
#
loop_
_entity.id
_entity.type
_entity.pdbx_description
1 polymer ?
#
loop_
_entity_poly.entity_id
_entity_poly.type
_entity_poly.pdbx_seq_one_letter_code
_entity_poly.pdbx_strand_id
1 'polypeptide(L)'
;MRSIILAACLALVAAPSLADGDAKAGAAVFRKCSACHTATEPANRVGPSLMGVVGRPAASFDGYSYSDAMKAFGAEGKVWDEATLSEYLLSPRGMVSGTR
;
A
#
# COMPACT_ATOMS: atom_id res chain seq x y z
N MET A 1 28.43 52.91 -7.41
CA MET A 1 28.18 52.81 -5.95
C MET A 1 26.70 53.09 -5.74
N ARG A 2 25.82 52.24 -5.20
CA ARG A 2 25.86 51.01 -4.39
C ARG A 2 24.50 50.32 -4.69
N SER A 3 24.52 49.11 -5.23
CA SER A 3 24.21 47.86 -4.51
C SER A 3 22.82 47.35 -4.84
N ILE A 4 22.76 46.38 -5.74
CA ILE A 4 21.58 45.56 -6.03
C ILE A 4 21.48 44.54 -4.89
N ILE A 5 20.46 44.66 -4.04
CA ILE A 5 20.18 43.67 -2.99
C ILE A 5 19.38 42.54 -3.64
N LEU A 6 20.08 41.45 -3.96
CA LEU A 6 19.49 40.19 -4.42
C LEU A 6 18.87 39.50 -3.18
N ALA A 7 17.57 39.62 -2.98
CA ALA A 7 16.85 38.88 -1.95
C ALA A 7 16.77 37.40 -2.39
N ALA A 8 17.66 36.58 -1.85
CA ALA A 8 17.62 35.13 -2.01
C ALA A 8 16.44 34.58 -1.21
N CYS A 9 15.32 34.29 -1.88
CA CYS A 9 14.26 33.46 -1.32
C CYS A 9 14.80 32.04 -1.12
N LEU A 10 15.18 31.72 0.12
CA LEU A 10 15.50 30.36 0.54
C LEU A 10 14.17 29.58 0.65
N ALA A 11 13.73 29.00 -0.45
CA ALA A 11 12.62 28.05 -0.44
C ALA A 11 13.07 26.80 0.32
N LEU A 12 12.63 26.67 1.57
CA LEU A 12 12.82 25.47 2.37
C LEU A 12 11.92 24.38 1.79
N VAL A 13 12.47 23.55 0.91
CA VAL A 13 11.79 22.34 0.43
C VAL A 13 11.78 21.35 1.60
N ALA A 14 10.68 21.28 2.33
CA ALA A 14 10.43 20.20 3.28
C ALA A 14 10.24 18.91 2.47
N ALA A 15 11.32 18.14 2.32
CA ALA A 15 11.21 16.78 1.79
C ALA A 15 10.36 15.96 2.77
N PRO A 16 9.35 15.21 2.30
CA PRO A 16 8.64 14.29 3.18
C PRO A 16 9.65 13.27 3.71
N SER A 17 9.76 13.18 5.04
CA SER A 17 10.53 12.11 5.67
C SER A 17 9.75 10.81 5.48
N LEU A 18 10.03 10.08 4.41
CA LEU A 18 9.67 8.66 4.33
C LEU A 18 10.55 7.95 5.36
N ALA A 19 10.01 7.73 6.56
CA ALA A 19 10.66 6.85 7.51
C ALA A 19 10.67 5.45 6.89
N ASP A 20 11.85 4.98 6.50
CA ASP A 20 12.02 3.68 5.88
C ASP A 20 11.51 2.59 6.83
N GLY A 21 10.69 1.66 6.34
CA GLY A 21 10.09 0.62 7.17
C GLY A 21 11.13 -0.40 7.66
N ASP A 22 10.98 -0.91 8.88
CA ASP A 22 11.80 -2.04 9.38
C ASP A 22 11.22 -3.37 8.88
N ALA A 23 11.85 -3.95 7.87
CA ALA A 23 11.44 -5.24 7.29
C ALA A 23 11.48 -6.40 8.31
N LYS A 24 12.41 -6.38 9.28
CA LYS A 24 12.50 -7.42 10.33
C LYS A 24 11.33 -7.30 11.30
N ALA A 25 10.98 -6.09 11.72
CA ALA A 25 9.78 -5.85 12.51
C ALA A 25 8.50 -6.20 11.71
N GLY A 26 8.47 -5.83 10.43
CA GLY A 26 7.38 -6.16 9.50
C GLY A 26 7.15 -7.67 9.38
N ALA A 27 8.21 -8.48 9.30
CA ALA A 27 8.11 -9.94 9.30
C ALA A 27 7.45 -10.49 10.58
N ALA A 28 7.72 -9.89 11.75
CA ALA A 28 7.06 -10.27 13.00
C ALA A 28 5.56 -9.91 13.00
N VAL A 29 5.20 -8.74 12.46
CA VAL A 29 3.80 -8.31 12.29
C VAL A 29 3.05 -9.20 11.30
N PHE A 30 3.70 -9.61 10.21
CA PHE A 30 3.11 -10.43 9.15
C PHE A 30 2.59 -11.78 9.65
N ARG A 31 3.05 -12.26 10.81
CA ARG A 31 2.47 -13.45 11.46
C ARG A 31 0.96 -13.34 11.72
N LYS A 32 0.41 -12.13 11.81
CA LYS A 32 -1.04 -11.89 11.89
C LYS A 32 -1.75 -12.16 10.57
N CYS A 33 -1.04 -11.98 9.45
CA CYS A 33 -1.54 -12.16 8.08
C CYS A 33 -1.34 -13.59 7.58
N SER A 34 -0.33 -14.30 8.10
CA SER A 34 0.13 -15.59 7.58
C SER A 34 -0.88 -16.73 7.70
N ALA A 35 -1.90 -16.58 8.54
CA ALA A 35 -3.02 -17.51 8.62
C ALA A 35 -3.82 -17.56 7.31
N CYS A 36 -3.92 -16.44 6.61
CA CYS A 36 -4.71 -16.31 5.39
C CYS A 36 -3.87 -16.10 4.13
N HIS A 37 -2.68 -15.54 4.26
CA HIS A 37 -1.85 -15.11 3.13
C HIS A 37 -0.45 -15.71 3.18
N THR A 38 0.19 -15.76 2.01
CA THR A 38 1.64 -15.93 1.86
C THR A 38 2.20 -14.69 1.18
N ALA A 39 3.43 -14.29 1.55
CA ALA A 39 4.16 -13.20 0.90
C ALA A 39 5.33 -13.69 0.03
N THR A 40 5.62 -15.00 0.06
CA THR A 40 6.84 -15.59 -0.53
C THR A 40 6.53 -16.58 -1.64
N GLU A 41 5.27 -16.94 -1.85
CA GLU A 41 4.85 -17.92 -2.85
C GLU A 41 3.72 -17.34 -3.69
N PRO A 42 3.69 -17.60 -5.01
CA PRO A 42 2.57 -17.23 -5.88
C PRO A 42 1.36 -18.17 -5.69
N ALA A 43 0.95 -18.42 -4.44
CA ALA A 43 -0.11 -19.37 -4.10
C ALA A 43 -1.24 -18.69 -3.32
N ASN A 44 -2.48 -18.90 -3.76
CA ASN A 44 -3.66 -18.49 -3.02
C ASN A 44 -3.94 -19.45 -1.86
N ARG A 45 -4.45 -18.90 -0.75
CA ARG A 45 -4.89 -19.66 0.43
C ARG A 45 -6.32 -19.23 0.77
N VAL A 46 -6.59 -18.91 2.04
CA VAL A 46 -7.85 -18.24 2.44
C VAL A 46 -7.92 -16.87 1.76
N GLY A 47 -6.81 -16.16 1.71
CA GLY A 47 -6.62 -14.91 0.96
C GLY A 47 -5.69 -15.08 -0.25
N PRO A 48 -5.61 -14.09 -1.15
CA PRO A 48 -4.69 -14.10 -2.28
C PRO A 48 -3.23 -14.05 -1.84
N SER A 49 -2.30 -14.44 -2.71
CA SER A 49 -0.88 -14.19 -2.46
C SER A 49 -0.58 -12.69 -2.36
N LEU A 50 0.25 -12.32 -1.40
CA LEU A 50 0.78 -10.96 -1.21
C LEU A 50 2.18 -10.79 -1.80
N MET A 51 2.73 -11.81 -2.45
CA MET A 51 4.01 -11.72 -3.16
C MET A 51 3.91 -10.65 -4.25
N GLY A 52 4.76 -9.62 -4.18
CA GLY A 52 4.72 -8.50 -5.12
C GLY A 52 3.42 -7.69 -5.06
N VAL A 53 2.79 -7.56 -3.89
CA VAL A 53 1.55 -6.77 -3.74
C VAL A 53 1.78 -5.28 -3.92
N VAL A 54 2.93 -4.74 -3.51
CA VAL A 54 3.21 -3.30 -3.63
C VAL A 54 3.34 -2.92 -5.11
N GLY A 55 2.55 -1.94 -5.54
CA GLY A 55 2.43 -1.52 -6.94
C GLY A 55 1.48 -2.37 -7.79
N ARG A 56 0.88 -3.43 -7.24
CA ARG A 56 -0.06 -4.28 -7.97
C ARG A 56 -1.47 -3.66 -7.98
N PRO A 57 -2.22 -3.74 -9.09
CA PRO A 57 -3.64 -3.38 -9.11
C PRO A 57 -4.43 -4.17 -8.06
N ALA A 58 -5.43 -3.52 -7.46
CA ALA A 58 -6.32 -4.22 -6.54
C ALA A 58 -7.14 -5.30 -7.27
N ALA A 59 -7.46 -6.37 -6.55
CA ALA A 59 -8.23 -7.52 -7.07
C ALA A 59 -7.62 -8.25 -8.29
N SER A 60 -6.30 -8.21 -8.48
CA SER A 60 -5.68 -8.69 -9.72
C SER A 60 -4.74 -9.90 -9.59
N PHE A 61 -4.58 -10.50 -8.40
CA PHE A 61 -3.77 -11.73 -8.31
C PHE A 61 -4.55 -12.91 -8.89
N ASP A 62 -3.93 -13.62 -9.84
CA ASP A 62 -4.57 -14.66 -10.62
C ASP A 62 -5.09 -15.82 -9.76
N GLY A 63 -6.21 -16.40 -10.22
CA GLY A 63 -6.81 -17.58 -9.61
C GLY A 63 -7.43 -17.36 -8.22
N TYR A 64 -7.54 -16.12 -7.73
CA TYR A 64 -8.26 -15.81 -6.49
C TYR A 64 -9.67 -15.27 -6.78
N SER A 65 -10.67 -15.73 -6.01
CA SER A 65 -12.05 -15.28 -6.16
C SER A 65 -12.35 -14.11 -5.22
N TYR A 66 -12.14 -12.90 -5.72
CA TYR A 66 -12.41 -11.66 -4.98
C TYR A 66 -13.92 -11.39 -4.82
N SER A 67 -14.27 -10.67 -3.76
CA SER A 67 -15.60 -10.05 -3.64
C SER A 67 -15.89 -9.09 -4.79
N ASP A 68 -17.18 -8.88 -5.09
CA ASP A 68 -17.59 -7.89 -6.08
C ASP A 68 -17.17 -6.48 -5.68
N ALA A 69 -17.19 -6.16 -4.38
CA ALA A 69 -16.71 -4.90 -3.84
C ALA A 69 -15.21 -4.68 -4.12
N MET A 70 -14.37 -5.68 -3.89
CA MET A 70 -12.93 -5.58 -4.14
C MET A 70 -12.62 -5.49 -5.65
N LYS A 71 -13.37 -6.22 -6.49
CA LYS A 71 -13.26 -6.08 -7.95
C LYS A 71 -13.65 -4.68 -8.43
N ALA A 72 -14.73 -4.11 -7.90
CA ALA A 72 -15.15 -2.75 -8.23
C ALA A 72 -14.08 -1.72 -7.82
N PHE A 73 -13.53 -1.86 -6.60
CA PHE A 73 -12.41 -1.03 -6.13
C PHE A 73 -11.20 -1.12 -7.07
N GLY A 74 -10.83 -2.31 -7.53
CA GLY A 74 -9.78 -2.47 -8.54
C GLY A 74 -10.12 -1.86 -9.91
N ALA A 75 -11.36 -1.96 -10.35
CA ALA A 75 -11.84 -1.40 -11.62
C ALA A 75 -11.79 0.15 -11.66
N GLU A 76 -11.80 0.81 -10.50
CA GLU A 76 -11.54 2.25 -10.37
C GLU A 76 -10.05 2.63 -10.56
N GLY A 77 -9.19 1.66 -10.88
CA GLY A 77 -7.76 1.88 -11.10
C GLY A 77 -6.94 1.93 -9.82
N LYS A 78 -7.46 1.40 -8.71
CA LYS A 78 -6.75 1.39 -7.42
C LYS A 78 -5.53 0.46 -7.48
N VAL A 79 -4.43 0.95 -6.94
CA VAL A 79 -3.14 0.25 -6.85
C VAL A 79 -2.75 0.16 -5.38
N TRP A 80 -2.15 -0.96 -4.99
CA TRP A 80 -1.61 -1.14 -3.64
C TRP A 80 -0.26 -0.43 -3.50
N ASP A 81 -0.28 0.88 -3.30
CA ASP A 81 0.88 1.64 -2.82
C ASP A 81 0.88 1.74 -1.28
N GLU A 82 1.91 2.36 -0.72
CA GLU A 82 2.08 2.47 0.74
C GLU A 82 0.93 3.25 1.41
N ALA A 83 0.44 4.32 0.77
CA ALA A 83 -0.64 5.13 1.31
C ALA A 83 -1.96 4.35 1.33
N THR A 84 -2.30 3.70 0.20
CA THR A 84 -3.50 2.90 0.05
C THR A 84 -3.48 1.68 0.97
N LEU A 85 -2.32 1.01 1.11
CA LEU A 85 -2.16 -0.10 2.06
C LEU A 85 -2.30 0.38 3.50
N SER A 86 -1.68 1.51 3.86
CA SER A 86 -1.77 2.05 5.21
C SER A 86 -3.21 2.36 5.62
N GLU A 87 -4.00 2.94 4.71
CA GLU A 87 -5.43 3.19 4.95
C GLU A 87 -6.24 1.89 5.02
N TYR A 88 -6.06 1.00 4.04
CA TYR A 88 -6.81 -0.25 3.94
C TYR A 88 -6.60 -1.17 5.14
N LEU A 89 -5.35 -1.27 5.63
CA LEU A 89 -5.00 -2.15 6.74
C LEU A 89 -5.59 -1.70 8.09
N LEU A 90 -5.98 -0.42 8.23
CA LEU A 90 -6.66 0.07 9.44
C LEU A 90 -8.10 -0.46 9.52
N SER A 91 -8.81 -0.49 8.39
CA SER A 91 -10.18 -1.00 8.32
C SER A 91 -10.56 -1.41 6.90
N PRO A 92 -10.28 -2.67 6.50
CA PRO A 92 -10.57 -3.14 5.14
C PRO A 92 -12.02 -2.94 4.72
N ARG A 93 -12.97 -3.25 5.63
CA ARG A 93 -14.41 -3.08 5.39
C ARG A 93 -14.88 -1.63 5.55
N GLY A 94 -14.12 -0.80 6.25
CA GLY A 94 -14.39 0.64 6.32
C GLY A 94 -14.04 1.33 5.00
N MET A 95 -12.92 0.95 4.38
CA MET A 95 -12.49 1.48 3.09
C MET A 95 -13.25 0.85 1.91
N VAL A 96 -13.41 -0.48 1.92
CA VAL A 96 -14.09 -1.25 0.86
C VAL A 96 -15.25 -2.03 1.47
N SER A 97 -16.41 -1.38 1.54
CA SER A 97 -17.63 -2.01 2.08
C SER A 97 -17.99 -3.27 1.30
N GLY A 98 -18.13 -4.39 2.00
CA GLY A 98 -18.42 -5.70 1.39
C GLY A 98 -17.18 -6.51 0.97
N THR A 99 -15.96 -6.05 1.26
CA THR A 99 -14.74 -6.85 1.05
C THR A 99 -14.68 -8.07 1.98
N ARG A 100 -14.13 -9.17 1.46
CA ARG A 100 -13.87 -10.44 2.16
C ARG A 100 -12.66 -11.12 1.57
#